data_AF-X1ULG9-F1
#
_entry.id   AF-X1ULG9-F1
#
_cell.length_a   1.000
_cell.length_b   1.000
_cell.length_c   1.000
_cell.angle_alpha   90.00
_cell.angle_beta   90.00
_cell.angle_gamma   90.00
#
_symmetry.space_group_name_H-M   'P 1'
#
loop_
_entity.id
_entity.type
_entity.pdbx_description
1 polymer ?
#
loop_
_entity_poly.entity_id
_entity_poly.type
_entity_poly.pdbx_seq_one_letter_code
_entity_poly.pdbx_strand_id
1 'polypeptide(L)'
;MELPYNPFPKPIIKLTSQLRGSINPYDKEYTYKIINTSSLETNFFSLNLNQSYTKNGVYQIWFNGNIKPTHNWSISYSARYDWENRKLVDYSLGLNRDLHCWEAIFTFNQLGESWRYDFKILIKEIPDVAIGKGLLGYFIE
;
A
#
# COMPACT_ATOMS: atom_id res chain seq x y z
N MET A 1 -20.57 -23.58 -23.02
CA MET A 1 -19.27 -23.44 -23.72
C MET A 1 -18.50 -22.36 -22.97
N GLU A 2 -17.65 -22.78 -22.03
CA GLU A 2 -16.84 -21.85 -21.24
C GLU A 2 -15.70 -21.31 -22.11
N LEU A 3 -15.44 -20.00 -22.04
CA LEU A 3 -14.36 -19.37 -22.77
C LEU A 3 -13.01 -19.92 -22.28
N PRO A 4 -12.01 -20.08 -23.16
CA PRO A 4 -10.68 -20.51 -22.75
C PRO A 4 -10.09 -19.50 -21.75
N TYR A 5 -9.49 -20.02 -20.68
CA TYR A 5 -8.80 -19.22 -19.66
C TYR A 5 -7.82 -18.26 -20.34
N ASN A 6 -8.01 -16.95 -20.15
CA ASN A 6 -7.11 -15.92 -20.65
C ASN A 6 -5.99 -15.69 -19.62
N PRO A 7 -4.75 -16.14 -19.87
CA PRO A 7 -3.64 -15.97 -18.93
C PRO A 7 -3.20 -14.50 -18.77
N PHE A 8 -3.61 -13.61 -19.68
CA PHE A 8 -3.24 -12.19 -19.67
C PHE A 8 -4.47 -11.31 -19.94
N PRO A 9 -5.40 -11.18 -18.97
CA PRO A 9 -6.50 -10.24 -19.08
C PRO A 9 -5.93 -8.82 -19.24
N LYS A 10 -6.56 -8.02 -20.11
CA LYS A 10 -6.16 -6.63 -20.31
C LYS A 10 -6.19 -5.89 -18.97
N PRO A 11 -5.15 -5.11 -18.64
CA PRO A 11 -5.15 -4.40 -17.38
C PRO A 11 -6.28 -3.37 -17.35
N ILE A 12 -6.90 -3.23 -16.18
CA ILE A 12 -7.89 -2.20 -15.93
C ILE A 12 -7.15 -0.91 -15.59
N ILE A 13 -7.33 0.12 -16.40
CA ILE A 13 -6.79 1.45 -16.18
C ILE A 13 -7.94 2.35 -15.76
N LYS A 14 -7.82 3.01 -14.61
CA LYS A 14 -8.77 4.04 -14.16
C LYS A 14 -8.03 5.32 -13.89
N LEU A 15 -8.55 6.41 -14.43
CA LEU A 15 -8.09 7.76 -14.16
C LEU A 15 -9.29 8.57 -13.67
N THR A 16 -9.19 9.10 -12.46
CA THR A 16 -10.24 9.93 -11.86
C THR A 16 -9.61 11.25 -11.45
N SER A 17 -10.23 12.36 -11.85
CA SER A 17 -9.90 13.69 -11.35
C SER A 17 -11.11 14.29 -10.66
N GLN A 18 -10.93 14.79 -9.45
CA GLN A 18 -11.97 15.44 -8.66
C GLN A 18 -11.48 16.82 -8.23
N LEU A 19 -12.22 17.86 -8.62
CA LEU A 19 -12.03 19.21 -8.11
C LEU A 19 -13.14 19.51 -7.08
N ARG A 20 -12.77 19.91 -5.88
CA ARG A 20 -13.69 20.37 -4.83
C ARG A 20 -13.33 21.79 -4.44
N GLY A 21 -14.32 22.67 -4.41
CA GLY A 21 -14.16 24.06 -3.98
C GLY A 21 -15.12 24.38 -2.84
N SER A 22 -14.73 25.29 -1.96
CA SER A 22 -15.61 25.88 -0.95
C SER A 22 -15.27 27.35 -0.79
N ILE A 23 -16.29 28.17 -0.55
CA ILE A 23 -16.17 29.61 -0.35
C ILE A 23 -16.84 29.95 0.97
N ASN A 24 -16.13 30.66 1.85
CA ASN A 24 -16.70 31.26 3.04
C ASN A 24 -17.32 32.63 2.65
N PRO A 25 -18.64 32.81 2.78
CA PRO A 25 -19.31 34.04 2.36
C PRO A 25 -19.00 35.26 3.25
N TYR A 26 -18.53 35.06 4.48
CA TYR A 26 -18.26 36.16 5.43
C TYR A 26 -16.85 36.74 5.25
N ASP A 27 -15.86 35.87 5.11
CA ASP A 27 -14.44 36.28 5.01
C ASP A 27 -13.93 36.33 3.56
N LYS A 28 -14.79 35.97 2.59
CA LYS A 28 -14.46 35.83 1.15
C LYS A 28 -13.30 34.87 0.86
N GLU A 29 -12.95 34.01 1.81
CA GLU A 29 -11.93 32.99 1.64
C GLU A 29 -12.45 31.85 0.75
N TYR A 30 -11.57 31.32 -0.09
CA TYR A 30 -11.88 30.18 -0.94
C TYR A 30 -10.81 29.10 -0.82
N THR A 31 -11.27 27.87 -0.66
CA THR A 31 -10.45 26.66 -0.65
C THR A 31 -10.74 25.87 -1.91
N TYR A 32 -9.71 25.33 -2.55
CA TYR A 32 -9.88 24.30 -3.58
C TYR A 32 -8.97 23.11 -3.29
N LYS A 33 -9.47 21.91 -3.57
CA LYS A 33 -8.78 20.63 -3.47
C LYS A 33 -8.92 19.88 -4.77
N ILE A 34 -7.80 19.47 -5.35
CA ILE A 34 -7.73 18.61 -6.53
C ILE A 34 -7.26 17.24 -6.07
N ILE A 35 -7.98 16.19 -6.46
CA ILE A 35 -7.62 14.79 -6.18
C ILE A 35 -7.54 14.07 -7.51
N ASN A 36 -6.37 13.52 -7.83
CA ASN A 36 -6.15 12.70 -9.01
C ASN A 36 -5.80 11.28 -8.56
N THR A 37 -6.60 10.31 -8.99
CA THR A 37 -6.34 8.90 -8.77
C THR A 37 -6.07 8.22 -10.09
N SER A 38 -4.89 7.65 -10.25
CA SER A 38 -4.53 6.79 -11.37
C SER A 38 -4.35 5.38 -10.83
N SER A 39 -5.05 4.40 -11.40
CA SER A 39 -4.90 3.00 -11.01
C SER A 39 -4.70 2.11 -12.22
N LEU A 40 -3.81 1.15 -12.08
CA LEU A 40 -3.55 0.07 -13.01
C LEU A 40 -3.74 -1.24 -12.26
N GLU A 41 -4.63 -2.10 -12.71
CA GLU A 41 -4.98 -3.33 -11.99
C GLU A 41 -5.06 -4.54 -12.91
N THR A 42 -4.48 -5.64 -12.45
CA THR A 42 -4.48 -6.98 -13.05
C THR A 42 -4.66 -8.03 -11.93
N ASN A 43 -4.74 -9.31 -12.30
CA ASN A 43 -4.90 -10.40 -11.32
C ASN A 43 -3.71 -10.57 -10.36
N PHE A 44 -2.49 -10.24 -10.82
CA PHE A 44 -1.26 -10.45 -10.06
C PHE A 44 -0.53 -9.15 -9.72
N PHE A 45 -1.00 -8.01 -10.21
CA PHE A 45 -0.36 -6.72 -10.00
C PHE A 45 -1.41 -5.62 -9.94
N SER A 46 -1.32 -4.77 -8.93
CA SER A 46 -2.06 -3.53 -8.85
C SER A 46 -1.12 -2.39 -8.46
N LEU A 47 -1.38 -1.23 -9.04
CA LEU A 47 -0.71 0.01 -8.76
C LEU A 47 -1.76 1.11 -8.66
N ASN A 48 -1.68 1.90 -7.61
CA ASN A 48 -2.52 3.05 -7.37
C ASN A 48 -1.64 4.24 -6.99
N LEU A 49 -1.83 5.33 -7.72
CA LEU A 49 -1.21 6.62 -7.49
C LEU A 49 -2.33 7.61 -7.19
N ASN A 50 -2.38 8.08 -5.96
CA ASN A 50 -3.31 9.11 -5.54
C ASN A 50 -2.52 10.39 -5.25
N GLN A 51 -2.95 11.51 -5.83
CA GLN A 51 -2.31 12.81 -5.66
C GLN A 51 -3.37 13.78 -5.19
N SER A 52 -3.11 14.51 -4.10
CA SER A 52 -4.04 15.52 -3.61
C SER A 52 -3.34 16.84 -3.40
N TYR A 53 -3.80 17.89 -4.07
CA TYR A 53 -3.36 19.26 -3.92
C TYR A 53 -4.46 20.08 -3.24
N THR A 54 -4.12 20.82 -2.18
CA THR A 54 -5.05 21.76 -1.53
C THR A 54 -4.44 23.15 -1.54
N LYS A 55 -5.21 24.16 -1.96
CA LYS A 55 -4.76 25.56 -1.91
C LYS A 55 -4.36 25.96 -0.49
N ASN A 56 -3.18 26.58 -0.34
CA ASN A 56 -2.59 26.95 0.96
C ASN A 56 -2.44 25.75 1.92
N GLY A 57 -2.44 24.53 1.40
CA GLY A 57 -2.32 23.31 2.17
C GLY A 57 -1.16 22.45 1.66
N VAL A 58 -1.24 21.16 1.93
CA VAL A 58 -0.18 20.20 1.60
C VAL A 58 -0.48 19.54 0.26
N TYR A 59 0.53 19.47 -0.61
CA TYR A 59 0.51 18.58 -1.76
C TYR A 59 1.07 17.21 -1.37
N GLN A 60 0.21 16.19 -1.40
CA GLN A 60 0.55 14.84 -0.97
C GLN A 60 0.36 13.84 -2.11
N ILE A 61 1.29 12.90 -2.19
CA ILE A 61 1.30 11.81 -3.14
C ILE A 61 1.30 10.50 -2.36
N TRP A 62 0.32 9.65 -2.61
CA TRP A 62 0.24 8.29 -2.10
C TRP A 62 0.48 7.31 -3.23
N PHE A 63 1.44 6.43 -3.00
CA PHE A 63 1.73 5.29 -3.83
C PHE A 63 1.25 4.04 -3.10
N ASN A 64 0.48 3.20 -3.77
CA ASN A 64 0.14 1.87 -3.28
C ASN A 64 0.37 0.86 -4.40
N GLY A 65 1.16 -0.17 -4.15
CA GLY A 65 1.42 -1.25 -5.09
C GLY A 65 1.20 -2.60 -4.41
N ASN A 66 0.66 -3.55 -5.15
CA ASN A 66 0.61 -4.94 -4.74
C ASN A 66 1.01 -5.83 -5.92
N ILE A 67 1.87 -6.80 -5.68
CA ILE A 67 2.29 -7.77 -6.69
C ILE A 67 2.26 -9.18 -6.10
N LYS A 68 1.86 -10.15 -6.92
CA LYS A 68 1.88 -11.58 -6.64
C LYS A 68 2.77 -12.25 -7.69
N PRO A 69 4.11 -12.25 -7.48
CA PRO A 69 5.04 -12.78 -8.49
C PRO A 69 4.78 -14.24 -8.84
N THR A 70 4.27 -15.02 -7.87
CA THR A 70 3.80 -16.39 -8.04
C THR A 70 2.56 -16.61 -7.15
N HIS A 71 1.88 -17.76 -7.28
CA HIS A 71 0.63 -18.04 -6.57
C HIS A 71 0.73 -17.93 -5.04
N ASN A 72 1.89 -18.27 -4.48
CA ASN A 72 2.13 -18.37 -3.05
C ASN A 72 2.79 -17.12 -2.45
N TRP A 73 2.91 -16.04 -3.22
CA TRP A 73 3.60 -14.84 -2.79
C TRP A 73 2.69 -13.62 -2.96
N SER A 74 2.68 -12.75 -1.95
CA SER A 74 2.07 -11.44 -2.03
C SER A 74 3.04 -10.40 -1.47
N ILE A 75 3.30 -9.37 -2.24
CA ILE A 75 4.16 -8.26 -1.86
C ILE A 75 3.33 -6.99 -1.98
N SER A 76 3.22 -6.25 -0.89
CA SER A 76 2.52 -4.97 -0.85
C SER A 76 3.50 -3.86 -0.48
N TYR A 77 3.34 -2.70 -1.10
CA TYR A 77 4.11 -1.51 -0.79
C TYR A 77 3.19 -0.30 -0.75
N SER A 78 3.31 0.51 0.29
CA SER A 78 2.60 1.78 0.41
C SER A 78 3.60 2.86 0.75
N ALA A 79 3.45 4.05 0.20
CA ALA A 79 4.29 5.20 0.54
C ALA A 79 3.50 6.49 0.41
N ARG A 80 3.75 7.42 1.32
CA ARG A 80 3.19 8.77 1.30
C ARG A 80 4.31 9.78 1.28
N TYR A 81 4.29 10.64 0.27
CA TYR A 81 5.25 11.72 0.07
C TYR A 81 4.54 13.07 0.20
N ASP A 82 5.12 13.94 1.02
CA ASP A 82 4.74 15.34 1.13
C ASP A 82 5.67 16.16 0.22
N TRP A 83 5.09 16.75 -0.81
CA TRP A 83 5.83 17.48 -1.82
C TRP A 83 6.33 18.84 -1.32
N GLU A 84 5.55 19.54 -0.50
CA GLU A 84 5.90 20.86 0.02
C GLU A 84 7.11 20.75 0.96
N ASN A 85 7.06 19.79 1.87
CA ASN A 85 8.14 19.53 2.83
C ASN A 85 9.29 18.70 2.24
N ARG A 86 9.15 18.19 1.01
CA ARG A 86 10.09 17.29 0.32
C ARG A 86 10.50 16.08 1.17
N LYS A 87 9.52 15.47 1.83
CA LYS A 87 9.75 14.40 2.80
C LYS A 87 8.85 13.21 2.52
N LEU A 88 9.43 12.02 2.66
CA LEU A 88 8.68 10.78 2.75
C LEU A 88 8.08 10.72 4.15
N VAL A 89 6.75 10.81 4.23
CA VAL A 89 6.01 10.87 5.49
C VAL A 89 5.96 9.50 6.14
N ASP A 90 5.63 8.50 5.32
CA ASP A 90 5.61 7.10 5.72
C ASP A 90 5.80 6.20 4.50
N TYR A 91 6.28 4.99 4.76
CA TYR A 91 6.20 3.90 3.80
C TYR A 91 6.14 2.56 4.52
N SER A 92 5.53 1.58 3.88
CA SER A 92 5.43 0.22 4.38
C SER A 92 5.68 -0.79 3.27
N LEU A 93 6.23 -1.93 3.65
CA LEU A 93 6.46 -3.09 2.81
C LEU A 93 5.89 -4.31 3.54
N GLY A 94 4.95 -4.99 2.90
CA GLY A 94 4.44 -6.28 3.33
C GLY A 94 4.92 -7.37 2.39
N LEU A 95 5.29 -8.51 2.94
CA LEU A 95 5.67 -9.69 2.18
C LEU A 95 5.11 -10.93 2.88
N ASN A 96 4.20 -11.60 2.18
CA ASN A 96 3.56 -12.82 2.65
C ASN A 96 3.95 -13.95 1.71
N ARG A 97 4.35 -15.09 2.28
CA ARG A 97 4.62 -16.33 1.56
C ARG A 97 3.83 -17.48 2.15
N ASP A 98 3.07 -18.14 1.29
CA ASP A 98 2.38 -19.39 1.57
C ASP A 98 3.34 -20.59 1.45
N LEU A 99 3.49 -21.33 2.55
CA LEU A 99 4.31 -22.53 2.69
C LEU A 99 3.45 -23.81 2.89
N HIS A 100 2.21 -23.82 2.38
CA HIS A 100 1.19 -24.86 2.53
C HIS A 100 0.44 -24.81 3.87
N CYS A 101 0.93 -25.50 4.92
CA CYS A 101 0.32 -25.45 6.26
C CYS A 101 0.77 -24.21 7.06
N TRP A 102 1.86 -23.58 6.60
CA TRP A 102 2.54 -22.49 7.29
C TRP A 102 2.44 -21.22 6.43
N GLU A 103 2.47 -20.06 7.07
CA GLU A 103 2.55 -18.76 6.42
C GLU A 103 3.69 -17.95 7.03
N ALA A 104 4.57 -17.44 6.16
CA ALA A 104 5.60 -16.49 6.56
C ALA A 104 5.13 -15.07 6.24
N ILE A 105 5.14 -14.20 7.24
CA ILE A 105 4.67 -12.83 7.15
C ILE A 105 5.81 -11.92 7.59
N PHE A 106 6.20 -11.03 6.69
CA PHE A 106 7.13 -9.94 6.94
C PHE A 106 6.39 -8.62 6.77
N THR A 107 6.59 -7.71 7.73
CA THR A 107 6.12 -6.33 7.62
C THR A 107 7.26 -5.39 7.96
N PHE A 108 7.38 -4.31 7.21
CA PHE A 108 8.26 -3.20 7.49
C PHE A 108 7.43 -1.93 7.38
N ASN A 109 7.52 -1.05 8.38
CA ASN A 109 6.79 0.21 8.43
C ASN A 109 7.74 1.30 8.92
N GLN A 110 7.79 2.40 8.19
CA GLN A 110 8.48 3.63 8.55
C GLN A 110 7.44 4.74 8.70
N LEU A 111 7.51 5.50 9.79
CA LEU A 111 6.75 6.72 10.00
C LEU A 111 7.70 7.81 10.49
N GLY A 112 7.94 8.83 9.64
CA GLY A 112 8.98 9.81 9.91
C GLY A 112 10.36 9.15 10.07
N GLU A 113 11.03 9.38 11.19
CA GLU A 113 12.34 8.78 11.51
C GLU A 113 12.23 7.41 12.20
N SER A 114 11.06 7.08 12.73
CA SER A 114 10.83 5.82 13.43
C SER A 114 10.50 4.70 12.46
N TRP A 115 11.08 3.52 12.70
CA TRP A 115 10.82 2.33 11.91
C TRP A 115 10.57 1.11 12.78
N ARG A 116 9.81 0.19 12.22
CA ARG A 116 9.55 -1.11 12.80
C ARG A 116 9.47 -2.13 11.69
N TYR A 117 10.10 -3.27 11.91
CA TYR A 117 9.81 -4.47 11.15
C TYR A 117 9.24 -5.53 12.07
N ASP A 118 8.53 -6.48 11.51
CA ASP A 118 8.13 -7.72 12.16
C ASP A 118 8.27 -8.87 11.18
N PHE A 119 8.67 -10.02 11.71
CA PHE A 119 8.75 -11.26 10.96
C PHE A 119 8.19 -12.37 11.83
N LYS A 120 7.21 -13.09 11.28
CA LYS A 120 6.60 -14.22 11.93
C LYS A 120 6.31 -15.33 10.94
N ILE A 121 6.46 -16.56 11.40
CA ILE A 121 6.02 -17.75 10.70
C ILE A 121 4.94 -18.39 11.57
N LEU A 122 3.76 -18.62 11.01
CA LEU A 122 2.61 -19.14 11.75
C LEU A 122 2.04 -20.38 11.08
N ILE A 123 1.39 -21.24 11.86
CA ILE A 123 0.57 -22.34 11.33
C ILE A 123 -0.80 -21.76 10.99
N LYS A 124 -1.26 -21.91 9.75
CA LYS A 124 -2.51 -21.27 9.29
C LYS A 124 -3.74 -21.73 10.08
N GLU A 125 -3.77 -23.01 10.46
CA GLU A 125 -4.87 -23.60 11.23
C GLU A 125 -4.84 -23.21 12.72
N ILE A 126 -3.66 -22.83 13.25
CA ILE A 126 -3.49 -22.41 14.64
C ILE A 126 -2.62 -21.14 14.66
N PRO A 127 -3.17 -19.97 14.30
CA PRO A 127 -2.40 -18.72 14.17
C PRO A 127 -1.74 -18.25 15.46
N ASP A 128 -2.24 -18.70 16.61
CA ASP A 128 -1.68 -18.44 17.94
C ASP A 128 -0.29 -19.09 18.10
N VAL A 129 -0.01 -20.16 17.36
CA VAL A 129 1.31 -20.78 17.28
C VAL A 129 2.11 -20.06 16.19
N ALA A 130 2.71 -18.95 16.58
CA ALA A 130 3.57 -18.13 15.72
C ALA A 130 5.00 -18.08 16.26
N ILE A 131 5.96 -18.37 15.39
CA ILE A 131 7.38 -18.19 15.62
C ILE A 131 7.76 -16.81 15.10
N GLY A 132 7.86 -15.84 16.00
CA GLY A 132 8.23 -14.46 15.69
C GLY A 132 9.62 -14.08 16.19
N LYS A 133 9.98 -12.82 16.00
CA LYS A 133 11.25 -12.22 16.45
C LYS A 133 11.64 -12.53 17.90
N GLY A 134 10.66 -12.58 18.81
CA GLY A 134 10.91 -12.86 20.23
C GLY A 134 11.42 -14.28 20.49
N LEU A 135 10.98 -15.26 19.69
CA LEU A 135 11.43 -16.65 19.77
C LEU A 135 12.68 -16.89 18.92
N LEU A 136 12.76 -16.29 17.72
CA LEU A 136 13.93 -16.43 16.84
C LEU A 136 15.19 -15.79 17.42
N GLY A 137 15.07 -14.69 18.18
CA GLY A 137 16.21 -14.09 18.88
C GLY A 137 16.90 -15.05 19.86
N TYR A 138 16.19 -16.04 20.40
CA TYR A 138 16.76 -17.03 21.32
C TYR A 138 17.56 -18.14 20.61
N PHE A 139 17.31 -18.38 19.31
CA PHE A 139 17.96 -19.45 18.54
C PHE A 139 19.15 -18.96 17.71
N ILE A 140 19.40 -17.65 17.65
CA ILE A 140 20.43 -17.03 16.80
C ILE A 140 21.46 -16.28 17.68
N GLU A 141 21.58 -16.67 18.96
CA GLU A 141 22.64 -16.24 19.88
C GLU A 141 23.52 -17.44 20.27
#